data_AF-A0A800HAS1-F1
#
_entry.id   AF-A0A800HAS1-F1
#
_cell.length_a   1.000
_cell.length_b   1.000
_cell.length_c   1.000
_cell.angle_alpha   90.00
_cell.angle_beta   90.00
_cell.angle_gamma   90.00
#
_symmetry.space_group_name_H-M   'P 1'
#
loop_
_entity.id
_entity.type
_entity.pdbx_description
1 polymer ?
#
loop_
_entity_poly.entity_id
_entity_poly.type
_entity_poly.pdbx_seq_one_letter_code
_entity_poly.pdbx_strand_id
1 'polypeptide(L)'
;MIYKPSIPEVQAGVSLFQKDDNYLTFTIEKDKEQNMILKLVSKEQKKVPLVIQQTFLKSYNDSIIFKVFSKDQSYKYYYSLDNSTNFNFFAETSSGLLLSKGYTGAYMGIYSTSNGKNTEEYVDFDWVTLE
;
A
#
# COMPACT_ATOMS: atom_id res chain seq x y z
N MET A 1 -6.14 5.19 -9.07
CA MET A 1 -4.79 5.77 -8.85
C MET A 1 -4.00 5.57 -10.11
N ILE A 2 -3.46 6.65 -10.66
CA ILE A 2 -2.61 6.63 -11.83
C ILE A 2 -1.18 6.92 -11.37
N TYR A 3 -0.25 6.02 -11.69
CA TYR A 3 1.13 6.13 -11.20
C TYR A 3 2.13 5.49 -12.15
N LYS A 4 3.15 6.25 -12.53
CA LYS A 4 4.20 5.83 -13.46
C LYS A 4 5.60 6.17 -12.93
N PRO A 5 6.06 5.45 -11.89
CA PRO A 5 7.41 5.66 -11.37
C PRO A 5 8.46 5.25 -12.39
N SER A 6 9.54 6.00 -12.45
CA SER A 6 10.77 5.66 -13.15
C SER A 6 11.90 5.33 -12.18
N ILE A 7 11.83 5.87 -10.96
CA ILE A 7 12.83 5.65 -9.91
C ILE A 7 12.42 4.45 -9.05
N PRO A 8 13.30 3.44 -8.87
CA PRO A 8 13.04 2.32 -7.97
C PRO A 8 12.76 2.79 -6.55
N GLU A 9 11.98 2.03 -5.80
CA GLU A 9 11.63 2.29 -4.39
C GLU A 9 10.86 3.59 -4.13
N VAL A 10 10.48 4.37 -5.15
CA VAL A 10 9.46 5.43 -4.99
C VAL A 10 8.10 4.73 -4.98
N GLN A 11 7.33 4.95 -3.93
CA GLN A 11 6.13 4.19 -3.61
C GLN A 11 4.89 5.06 -3.66
N ALA A 12 3.77 4.46 -4.07
CA ALA A 12 2.45 5.04 -3.91
C ALA A 12 1.38 3.95 -3.67
N GLY A 13 0.33 4.30 -2.92
CA GLY A 13 -0.78 3.39 -2.63
C GLY A 13 -1.55 3.81 -1.38
N VAL A 14 -1.81 2.85 -0.50
CA VAL A 14 -2.59 3.05 0.73
C VAL A 14 -1.73 2.74 1.96
N SER A 15 -1.89 3.53 3.02
CA SER A 15 -1.34 3.24 4.35
C SER A 15 -2.46 3.11 5.36
N LEU A 16 -2.40 2.05 6.17
CA LEU A 16 -3.12 1.96 7.42
C LEU A 16 -2.13 2.26 8.53
N PHE A 17 -2.42 3.20 9.42
CA PHE A 17 -1.48 3.61 10.46
C PHE A 17 -2.20 4.00 11.75
N GLN A 18 -1.53 3.78 12.88
CA GLN A 18 -1.89 4.40 14.17
C GLN A 18 -0.87 5.44 14.63
N LYS A 19 0.39 5.25 14.20
CA LYS A 19 1.56 6.06 14.53
C LYS A 19 2.55 5.98 13.38
N ASP A 20 3.46 6.93 13.33
CA ASP A 20 4.53 7.02 12.33
C ASP A 20 5.46 5.78 12.37
N ASP A 21 5.53 5.08 13.51
CA ASP A 21 6.30 3.85 13.71
C ASP A 21 5.44 2.58 13.82
N ASN A 22 4.13 2.68 13.56
CA ASN A 22 3.20 1.55 13.58
C ASN A 22 2.17 1.62 12.43
N TYR A 23 2.50 0.98 11.32
CA TYR A 23 1.75 1.06 10.07
C TYR A 23 1.81 -0.21 9.22
N LEU A 24 0.85 -0.32 8.31
CA LEU A 24 0.80 -1.25 7.19
C LEU A 24 0.74 -0.42 5.90
N THR A 25 1.63 -0.68 4.95
CA THR A 25 1.58 -0.03 3.62
C THR A 25 1.28 -1.06 2.55
N PHE A 26 0.29 -0.76 1.73
CA PHE A 26 -0.11 -1.52 0.56
C PHE A 26 0.12 -0.65 -0.67
N THR A 27 1.28 -0.82 -1.31
CA THR A 27 1.83 0.13 -2.27
C THR A 27 2.39 -0.56 -3.49
N ILE A 28 2.45 0.17 -4.59
CA ILE A 28 3.22 -0.20 -5.78
C ILE A 28 4.50 0.63 -5.87
N GLU A 29 5.54 0.03 -6.43
CA GLU A 29 6.83 0.65 -6.74
C GLU A 29 7.49 -0.09 -7.90
N LYS A 30 8.58 0.46 -8.41
CA LYS A 30 9.53 -0.32 -9.21
C LYS A 30 10.61 -0.94 -8.33
N ASP A 31 10.96 -2.18 -8.66
CA ASP A 31 12.18 -2.78 -8.14
C ASP A 31 13.43 -2.25 -8.88
N LYS A 32 14.61 -2.75 -8.50
CA LYS A 32 15.89 -2.35 -9.11
C LYS A 32 16.01 -2.77 -10.57
N GLU A 33 15.26 -3.78 -11.00
CA GLU A 33 15.20 -4.29 -12.37
C GLU A 33 14.10 -3.59 -13.19
N GLN A 34 13.48 -2.54 -12.66
CA GLN A 34 12.42 -1.75 -13.28
C GLN A 34 11.07 -2.50 -13.44
N ASN A 35 10.91 -3.65 -12.77
CA ASN A 35 9.63 -4.34 -12.74
C ASN A 35 8.66 -3.63 -11.81
N MET A 36 7.40 -3.49 -12.24
CA MET A 36 6.34 -3.01 -11.35
C MET A 36 6.00 -4.09 -10.34
N ILE A 37 6.06 -3.75 -9.06
CA ILE A 37 5.74 -4.66 -7.95
C ILE A 37 4.65 -4.06 -7.06
N LEU A 38 3.78 -4.94 -6.55
CA LEU A 38 2.82 -4.65 -5.50
C LEU A 38 3.33 -5.28 -4.20
N LYS A 39 3.34 -4.50 -3.12
CA LYS A 39 3.94 -4.88 -1.86
C LYS A 39 3.03 -4.53 -0.68
N LEU A 40 2.91 -5.47 0.26
CA LEU A 40 2.36 -5.23 1.59
C LEU A 40 3.49 -5.32 2.62
N VAL A 41 3.71 -4.24 3.36
CA VAL A 41 4.72 -4.14 4.41
C VAL A 41 4.04 -3.85 5.73
N SER A 42 4.46 -4.50 6.81
CA SER A 42 4.18 -4.06 8.17
C SER A 42 5.39 -3.40 8.80
N LYS A 43 5.14 -2.40 9.61
CA LYS A 43 6.09 -1.82 10.54
C LYS A 43 5.40 -1.75 11.88
N GLU A 44 5.77 -2.63 12.79
CA GLU A 44 5.34 -2.56 14.18
C GLU A 44 6.32 -1.71 14.99
N GLN A 45 5.83 -1.11 16.06
CA GLN A 45 6.65 -0.32 16.98
C GLN A 45 7.89 -1.10 17.44
N LYS A 46 9.06 -0.44 17.36
CA LYS A 46 10.40 -1.00 17.71
C LYS A 46 10.87 -2.19 16.87
N LYS A 47 10.12 -2.65 15.87
CA LYS A 47 10.56 -3.68 14.91
C LYS A 47 11.02 -3.05 13.61
N VAL A 48 11.86 -3.73 12.84
CA VAL A 48 12.16 -3.30 11.46
C VAL A 48 10.97 -3.56 10.54
N PRO A 49 10.78 -2.80 9.44
CA PRO A 49 9.73 -3.10 8.47
C PRO A 49 9.88 -4.53 7.90
N LEU A 50 8.77 -5.24 7.76
CA LEU A 50 8.69 -6.61 7.26
C LEU A 50 7.80 -6.65 6.01
N VAL A 51 8.32 -7.22 4.92
CA VAL A 51 7.51 -7.52 3.74
C VAL A 51 6.64 -8.74 4.03
N ILE A 52 5.32 -8.54 4.11
CA ILE A 52 4.35 -9.60 4.33
C ILE A 52 4.11 -10.34 3.00
N GLN A 53 3.94 -9.59 1.92
CA GLN A 53 3.72 -10.16 0.59
C GLN A 53 4.19 -9.20 -0.49
N GLN A 54 4.70 -9.77 -1.60
CA GLN A 54 5.14 -9.06 -2.77
C GLN A 54 4.77 -9.86 -4.03
N THR A 55 4.36 -9.19 -5.11
CA THR A 55 4.19 -9.81 -6.43
C THR A 55 4.57 -8.85 -7.55
N PHE A 56 4.90 -9.41 -8.71
CA PHE A 56 5.09 -8.64 -9.95
C PHE A 56 3.73 -8.35 -10.62
N LEU A 57 3.50 -7.11 -11.01
CA LEU A 57 2.31 -6.70 -11.76
C LEU A 57 2.62 -6.66 -13.26
N LYS A 58 2.69 -7.85 -13.90
CA LYS A 58 3.04 -7.97 -15.32
C LYS A 58 2.09 -7.24 -16.27
N SER A 59 0.82 -7.12 -15.90
CA SER A 59 -0.22 -6.47 -16.70
C SER A 59 -0.54 -5.04 -16.24
N TYR A 60 0.35 -4.41 -15.47
CA TYR A 60 0.16 -3.04 -15.01
C TYR A 60 0.18 -2.06 -16.19
N ASN A 61 -0.83 -1.20 -16.27
CA ASN A 61 -1.02 -0.22 -17.34
C ASN A 61 -1.10 1.22 -16.81
N ASP A 62 -0.25 1.54 -15.83
CA ASP A 62 -0.21 2.83 -15.14
C ASP A 62 -1.41 3.13 -14.22
N SER A 63 -2.41 2.23 -14.14
CA SER A 63 -3.57 2.37 -13.26
C SER A 63 -3.77 1.17 -12.33
N ILE A 64 -4.18 1.47 -11.09
CA ILE A 64 -4.58 0.48 -10.10
C ILE A 64 -5.66 1.06 -9.18
N ILE A 65 -6.56 0.17 -8.76
CA ILE A 65 -7.53 0.44 -7.70
C ILE A 65 -7.17 -0.45 -6.51
N PHE A 66 -6.95 0.17 -5.36
CA PHE A 66 -6.75 -0.54 -4.10
C PHE A 66 -8.09 -0.69 -3.38
N LYS A 67 -8.28 -1.82 -2.71
CA LYS A 67 -9.43 -2.05 -1.84
C LYS A 67 -8.98 -2.78 -0.58
N VAL A 68 -9.35 -2.24 0.56
CA VAL A 68 -9.04 -2.82 1.87
C VAL A 68 -10.34 -3.02 2.63
N PHE A 69 -10.60 -4.25 3.05
CA PHE A 69 -11.74 -4.56 3.91
C PHE A 69 -11.27 -4.78 5.34
N SER A 70 -11.90 -4.09 6.28
CA SER A 70 -11.73 -4.33 7.72
C SER A 70 -12.91 -5.15 8.22
N LYS A 71 -12.70 -6.44 8.48
CA LYS A 71 -13.76 -7.33 8.99
C LYS A 71 -13.15 -8.45 9.83
N ASP A 72 -13.87 -8.95 10.81
CA ASP A 72 -13.50 -10.15 11.56
C ASP A 72 -12.07 -10.10 12.17
N GLN A 73 -11.68 -8.94 12.70
CA GLN A 73 -10.34 -8.68 13.26
C GLN A 73 -9.19 -8.86 12.25
N SER A 74 -9.47 -8.66 10.96
CA SER A 74 -8.47 -8.68 9.91
C SER A 74 -8.64 -7.53 8.91
N TYR A 75 -7.55 -7.27 8.20
CA TYR A 75 -7.54 -6.45 6.99
C TYR A 75 -7.29 -7.37 5.80
N LYS A 76 -8.19 -7.32 4.82
CA LYS A 76 -8.06 -8.05 3.55
C LYS A 76 -7.77 -7.06 2.43
N TYR A 77 -6.68 -7.31 1.72
CA TYR A 77 -6.15 -6.42 0.70
C TYR A 77 -6.49 -6.98 -0.67
N TYR A 78 -7.05 -6.14 -1.52
CA TYR A 78 -7.43 -6.46 -2.89
C TYR A 78 -6.96 -5.35 -3.83
N TYR A 79 -6.77 -5.72 -5.08
CA TYR A 79 -6.46 -4.75 -6.13
C TYR A 79 -7.13 -5.10 -7.46
N SER A 80 -7.35 -4.09 -8.29
CA SER A 80 -7.86 -4.24 -9.66
C SER A 80 -6.95 -3.47 -10.62
N LEU A 81 -6.66 -4.09 -11.77
CA LEU A 81 -5.93 -3.50 -12.91
C LEU A 81 -6.86 -3.30 -14.13
N ASP A 82 -8.14 -3.60 -13.96
CA ASP A 82 -9.16 -3.65 -15.01
C ASP A 82 -10.37 -2.77 -14.66
N ASN A 83 -10.08 -1.61 -14.05
CA ASN A 83 -11.05 -0.59 -13.68
C ASN A 83 -12.25 -1.15 -12.88
N SER A 84 -11.95 -1.91 -11.82
CA SER A 84 -12.89 -2.53 -10.89
C SER A 84 -13.75 -3.67 -11.46
N THR A 85 -13.46 -4.14 -12.67
CA THR A 85 -14.12 -5.33 -13.24
C THR A 85 -13.85 -6.58 -12.39
N ASN A 86 -12.60 -6.77 -11.96
CA ASN A 86 -12.21 -7.85 -11.06
C ASN A 86 -11.31 -7.34 -9.93
N PHE A 87 -11.62 -7.74 -8.69
CA PHE A 87 -10.75 -7.53 -7.54
C PHE A 87 -9.99 -8.80 -7.20
N ASN A 88 -8.67 -8.75 -7.38
CA ASN A 88 -7.75 -9.82 -7.03
C ASN A 88 -7.45 -9.75 -5.54
N PHE A 89 -7.66 -10.87 -4.83
CA PHE A 89 -7.19 -11.00 -3.46
C PHE A 89 -5.66 -10.97 -3.46
N PHE A 90 -5.09 -10.10 -2.63
CA PHE A 90 -3.65 -10.02 -2.44
C PHE A 90 -3.25 -10.76 -1.18
N ALA A 91 -3.71 -10.28 -0.03
CA ALA A 91 -3.28 -10.79 1.28
C ALA A 91 -4.35 -10.56 2.35
N GLU A 92 -4.16 -11.19 3.50
CA GLU A 92 -4.91 -10.93 4.72
C GLU A 92 -3.92 -10.76 5.89
N THR A 93 -4.17 -9.77 6.76
CA THR A 93 -3.39 -9.55 7.97
C THR A 93 -4.28 -9.43 9.18
N SER A 94 -3.83 -9.91 10.34
CA SER A 94 -4.50 -9.60 11.61
C SER A 94 -4.53 -8.08 11.83
N SER A 95 -5.67 -7.55 12.28
CA SER A 95 -5.77 -6.14 12.70
C SER A 95 -4.86 -5.81 13.88
N GLY A 96 -4.41 -6.84 14.62
CA GLY A 96 -3.44 -6.73 15.71
C GLY A 96 -2.10 -6.13 15.29
N LEU A 97 -1.70 -6.25 14.02
CA LEU A 97 -0.48 -5.63 13.51
C LEU A 97 -0.52 -4.09 13.55
N LEU A 98 -1.73 -3.52 13.51
CA LEU A 98 -1.94 -2.08 13.55
C LEU A 98 -2.10 -1.54 14.97
N LEU A 99 -2.27 -2.42 15.96
CA LEU A 99 -2.46 -2.02 17.35
C LEU A 99 -1.13 -1.53 17.95
N SER A 100 -1.11 -0.26 18.33
CA SER A 100 -0.01 0.39 19.02
C SER A 100 -0.44 0.82 20.43
N LYS A 101 0.53 0.98 21.34
CA LYS A 101 0.26 1.54 22.68
C LYS A 101 0.23 3.07 22.57
N GLY A 102 -0.95 3.67 22.75
CA GLY A 102 -1.11 5.13 22.77
C GLY A 102 -2.57 5.56 22.65
N TYR A 103 -2.84 6.85 22.90
CA TYR A 103 -4.18 7.44 22.76
C TYR A 103 -4.44 7.92 21.32
N THR A 104 -4.29 7.03 20.33
CA THR A 104 -4.61 7.31 18.91
C THR A 104 -5.60 6.29 18.35
N GLY A 105 -6.25 6.67 17.24
CA GLY A 105 -7.11 5.78 16.46
C GLY A 105 -6.37 5.13 15.28
N ALA A 106 -6.98 4.10 14.71
CA ALA A 106 -6.53 3.54 13.43
C ALA A 106 -7.04 4.43 12.29
N TYR A 107 -6.14 4.82 11.41
CA TYR A 107 -6.43 5.62 10.23
C TYR A 107 -6.06 4.83 8.96
N MET A 108 -6.72 5.20 7.87
CA MET A 108 -6.36 4.76 6.53
C MET A 108 -6.28 6.00 5.63
N GLY A 109 -5.26 6.06 4.80
CA GLY A 109 -5.07 7.17 3.87
C GLY A 109 -4.33 6.75 2.61
N ILE A 110 -4.44 7.59 1.59
CA ILE A 110 -3.56 7.53 0.43
C ILE A 110 -2.15 7.93 0.85
N TYR A 111 -1.16 7.32 0.22
CA TYR A 111 0.24 7.45 0.62
C TYR A 111 1.14 7.48 -0.61
N SER A 112 2.13 8.36 -0.58
CA SER A 112 3.27 8.31 -1.50
C SER A 112 4.53 8.78 -0.79
N THR A 113 5.66 8.23 -1.20
CA THR A 113 6.98 8.57 -0.67
C THR A 113 8.04 8.36 -1.75
N SER A 114 9.02 9.25 -1.79
CA SER A 114 10.25 9.02 -2.56
C SER A 114 11.27 8.17 -1.81
N ASN A 115 10.96 7.77 -0.57
CA ASN A 115 11.89 7.12 0.34
C ASN A 115 13.22 7.88 0.45
N GLY A 116 13.14 9.21 0.52
CA GLY A 116 14.29 10.10 0.66
C GLY A 116 15.03 10.41 -0.65
N LYS A 117 14.54 9.92 -1.80
CA LYS A 117 15.12 10.24 -3.11
C LYS A 117 14.66 11.61 -3.58
N ASN A 118 15.55 12.34 -4.22
CA ASN A 118 15.20 13.59 -4.88
C ASN A 118 14.47 13.28 -6.18
N THR A 119 13.22 13.72 -6.31
CA THR A 119 12.37 13.43 -7.47
C THR A 119 11.21 14.43 -7.56
N GLU A 120 10.75 14.67 -8.78
CA GLU A 120 9.54 15.44 -9.10
C GLU A 120 8.42 14.51 -9.62
N GLU A 121 8.60 13.19 -9.50
CA GLU A 121 7.56 12.22 -9.80
C GLU A 121 6.32 12.45 -8.93
N TYR A 122 5.17 12.15 -9.51
CA TYR A 122 3.88 12.36 -8.89
C TYR A 122 2.99 11.13 -9.04
N VAL A 123 1.91 11.12 -8.28
CA VAL A 123 0.84 10.13 -8.34
C VAL A 123 -0.49 10.86 -8.30
N ASP A 124 -1.43 10.41 -9.12
CA ASP A 124 -2.79 10.95 -9.15
C ASP A 124 -3.76 9.98 -8.47
N PHE A 125 -4.54 10.51 -7.53
CA PHE A 125 -5.63 9.81 -6.87
C PHE A 125 -6.96 10.40 -7.32
N ASP A 126 -7.66 9.68 -8.21
CA ASP A 126 -8.91 10.17 -8.81
C ASP A 126 -10.06 10.29 -7.80
N TRP A 127 -10.14 9.35 -6.85
CA TRP A 127 -11.20 9.27 -5.86
C TRP A 127 -10.79 8.41 -4.67
N VAL A 128 -11.51 8.61 -3.55
CA VAL A 128 -11.48 7.74 -2.37
C VAL A 128 -12.93 7.53 -1.94
N THR A 129 -13.30 6.26 -1.77
CA THR A 129 -14.63 5.88 -1.28
C THR A 129 -14.49 5.13 0.04
N LEU A 130 -15.30 5.50 1.02
CA LEU A 130 -15.45 4.80 2.29
C LEU A 130 -16.89 4.34 2.42
N GLU A 131 -17.09 3.03 2.61
CA GLU A 131 -18.38 2.36 2.73
C GLU A 131 -18.49 1.58 4.04
#